data_AF-A0A060NTW5-F1
#
_entry.id   AF-A0A060NTW5-F1
#
_cell.length_a   1.000
_cell.length_b   1.000
_cell.length_c   1.000
_cell.angle_alpha   90.00
_cell.angle_beta   90.00
_cell.angle_gamma   90.00
#
_symmetry.space_group_name_H-M   'P 1'
#
loop_
_entity.id
_entity.type
_entity.pdbx_description
1 polymer ?
#
loop_
_entity_poly.entity_id
_entity_poly.type
_entity_poly.pdbx_seq_one_letter_code
_entity_poly.pdbx_strand_id
1 'polypeptide(L)'
;MRGFAQALSVPFLFDVLRYPGLAMSPRGTFVYDHIEVIKGPASVLHGLGTVTGAVNFVAKSVDGLPRRELFVSTDRWQAHNLGLDLGGTLQNGWA
;
A
#
# COMPACT_ATOMS: atom_id res chain seq x y z
N MET A 1 8.70 -13.75 4.94
CA MET A 1 8.30 -14.84 4.05
C MET A 1 9.24 -16.01 4.19
N ARG A 2 8.73 -17.25 4.24
CA ARG A 2 9.56 -18.48 4.24
C ARG A 2 10.70 -18.48 5.30
N GLY A 3 10.43 -18.00 6.51
CA GLY A 3 11.43 -17.91 7.60
C GLY A 3 12.26 -16.62 7.64
N PHE A 4 12.17 -15.77 6.62
CA PHE A 4 12.83 -14.45 6.58
C PHE A 4 11.86 -13.35 7.03
N ALA A 5 12.30 -12.39 7.82
CA ALA A 5 11.44 -11.34 8.38
C ALA A 5 12.00 -9.91 8.25
N GLN A 6 13.22 -9.74 7.73
CA GLN A 6 13.87 -8.44 7.68
C GLN A 6 13.64 -7.74 6.34
N ALA A 7 13.62 -6.40 6.33
CA ALA A 7 13.40 -5.59 5.12
C ALA A 7 14.48 -5.78 4.03
N LEU A 8 15.66 -6.31 4.41
CA LEU A 8 16.71 -6.69 3.46
C LEU A 8 16.48 -8.04 2.77
N SER A 9 15.46 -8.79 3.19
CA SER A 9 15.11 -10.13 2.67
C SER A 9 13.70 -10.23 2.10
N VAL A 10 12.82 -9.31 2.52
CA VAL A 10 11.44 -9.09 2.06
C VAL A 10 11.15 -7.58 2.16
N PRO A 11 11.47 -6.78 1.14
CA PRO A 11 11.22 -5.34 1.20
C PRO A 11 9.73 -5.05 1.03
N PHE A 12 9.34 -3.89 1.55
CA PHE A 12 8.06 -3.26 1.27
C PHE A 12 8.19 -2.39 0.03
N LEU A 13 7.19 -2.49 -0.85
CA LEU A 13 7.05 -1.71 -2.07
C LEU A 13 5.77 -0.86 -1.95
N PHE A 14 5.77 0.32 -2.54
CA PHE A 14 4.60 1.18 -2.68
C PHE A 14 4.46 1.50 -4.15
N ASP A 15 3.36 1.08 -4.77
CA ASP A 15 3.16 1.15 -6.22
C ASP A 15 4.40 0.66 -6.99
N VAL A 16 4.90 -0.53 -6.60
CA VAL A 16 6.09 -1.20 -7.16
C VAL A 16 7.44 -0.54 -6.80
N LEU A 17 7.44 0.65 -6.22
CA LEU A 17 8.66 1.34 -5.80
C LEU A 17 9.10 0.90 -4.41
N ARG A 18 10.39 0.58 -4.26
CA ARG A 18 10.95 0.15 -2.96
C ARG A 18 10.86 1.28 -1.95
N TYR A 19 10.32 0.97 -0.77
CA TYR A 19 10.35 1.88 0.36
C TYR A 19 11.81 2.16 0.76
N PRO A 20 12.24 3.43 0.90
CA PRO A 20 13.66 3.77 1.04
C PRO A 20 14.26 3.37 2.40
N GLY A 21 13.43 3.14 3.43
CA GLY A 21 13.89 2.79 4.77
C GLY A 21 14.09 1.28 4.99
N LEU A 22 14.82 0.95 6.06
CA LEU A 22 14.99 -0.43 6.55
C LEU A 22 13.79 -0.94 7.36
N ALA A 23 12.83 -0.06 7.63
CA ALA A 23 11.57 -0.38 8.29
C ALA A 23 10.51 0.62 7.82
N MET A 24 9.27 0.14 7.67
CA MET A 24 8.13 1.01 7.38
C MET A 24 7.57 1.56 8.69
N SER A 25 7.27 2.86 8.73
CA SER A 25 6.47 3.43 9.83
C SER A 25 5.09 2.76 9.85
N PRO A 26 4.45 2.55 11.02
CA PRO A 26 3.06 2.12 11.07
C PRO A 26 2.17 3.06 10.25
N ARG A 27 1.35 2.50 9.34
CA ARG A 27 0.39 3.25 8.51
C ARG A 27 -0.95 2.52 8.54
N GLY A 28 -2.04 3.29 8.48
CA GLY A 28 -3.37 2.74 8.26
C GLY A 28 -3.52 2.19 6.84
N THR A 29 -4.46 1.26 6.65
CA THR A 29 -4.67 0.59 5.35
C THR A 29 -5.71 1.25 4.45
N PHE A 30 -6.43 2.25 4.95
CA PHE A 30 -7.56 2.89 4.25
C PHE A 30 -7.19 3.53 2.89
N VAL A 31 -5.91 3.88 2.70
CA VAL A 31 -5.38 4.50 1.48
C VAL A 31 -4.99 3.50 0.39
N TYR A 32 -4.97 2.21 0.72
CA TYR A 32 -4.59 1.14 -0.22
C TYR A 32 -5.82 0.53 -0.87
N ASP A 33 -5.71 0.23 -2.16
CA ASP A 33 -6.71 -0.55 -2.89
C ASP A 33 -6.56 -2.03 -2.56
N HIS A 34 -5.32 -2.53 -2.67
CA HIS A 34 -4.96 -3.90 -2.31
C HIS A 34 -3.50 -4.04 -1.89
N ILE A 35 -3.18 -5.20 -1.33
CA ILE A 35 -1.81 -5.59 -0.92
C ILE A 35 -1.43 -6.85 -1.67
N GLU A 36 -0.31 -6.80 -2.39
CA GLU A 36 0.21 -7.93 -3.16
C GLU A 36 1.35 -8.61 -2.40
N VAL A 37 1.25 -9.93 -2.28
CA VAL A 37 2.24 -10.75 -1.58
C VAL A 37 2.95 -11.62 -2.61
N ILE A 38 4.14 -11.18 -3.03
CA ILE A 38 4.96 -11.85 -4.03
C ILE A 38 5.86 -12.86 -3.32
N LYS A 39 5.59 -14.15 -3.51
CA LYS A 39 6.33 -15.24 -2.85
C LYS A 39 7.41 -15.80 -3.79
N GLY A 40 8.62 -15.94 -3.29
CA GLY A 40 9.77 -16.44 -4.05
C GLY A 40 10.66 -15.29 -4.58
N PRO A 41 11.84 -15.61 -5.14
CA PRO A 41 12.78 -14.59 -5.60
C PRO A 41 12.15 -13.67 -6.65
N ALA A 42 12.17 -12.36 -6.38
CA ALA A 42 11.57 -11.34 -7.26
C ALA A 42 12.57 -10.25 -7.67
N SER A 43 13.88 -10.51 -7.54
CA SER A 43 14.95 -9.52 -7.71
C SER A 43 15.10 -8.99 -9.12
N VAL A 44 14.61 -9.73 -10.11
CA VAL A 44 14.58 -9.26 -11.51
C VAL A 44 13.66 -8.04 -11.65
N LEU A 45 12.52 -8.04 -10.96
CA LEU A 45 11.51 -6.98 -11.07
C LEU A 45 11.65 -5.92 -9.97
N HIS A 46 12.09 -6.30 -8.78
CA HIS A 46 12.05 -5.46 -7.58
C HIS A 46 13.42 -5.20 -6.95
N GLY A 47 14.50 -5.72 -7.55
CA GLY A 47 15.86 -5.37 -7.20
C GLY A 47 16.36 -5.94 -5.87
N LEU A 48 17.12 -5.11 -5.14
CA LEU A 48 17.86 -5.55 -3.96
C LEU A 48 16.93 -6.01 -2.82
N GLY A 49 17.28 -7.14 -2.24
CA GLY A 49 16.69 -7.62 -0.99
C GLY A 49 15.40 -8.42 -1.17
N THR A 50 14.90 -8.60 -2.39
CA THR A 50 13.69 -9.38 -2.68
C THR A 50 14.00 -10.87 -2.87
N VAL A 51 14.93 -11.38 -2.05
CA VAL A 51 15.51 -12.73 -2.21
C VAL A 51 14.45 -13.81 -1.96
N THR A 52 13.51 -13.55 -1.05
CA THR A 52 12.45 -14.50 -0.71
C THR A 52 11.05 -14.06 -1.14
N GLY A 53 10.95 -12.85 -1.67
CA GLY A 53 9.70 -12.21 -2.07
C GLY A 53 9.71 -10.72 -1.82
N ALA A 54 8.53 -10.11 -1.96
CA ALA A 54 8.28 -8.72 -1.65
C ALA A 54 6.79 -8.53 -1.29
N VAL A 55 6.48 -7.45 -0.58
CA VAL A 55 5.09 -7.04 -0.29
C VAL A 55 4.87 -5.68 -0.92
N ASN A 56 3.92 -5.59 -1.85
CA ASN A 56 3.57 -4.34 -2.52
C ASN A 56 2.25 -3.80 -2.00
N PHE A 57 2.26 -2.56 -1.56
CA PHE A 57 1.07 -1.81 -1.20
C PHE A 57 0.67 -0.96 -2.40
N VAL A 58 -0.50 -1.24 -2.98
CA VAL A 58 -1.01 -0.49 -4.11
C VAL A 58 -1.97 0.56 -3.60
N ALA A 59 -1.68 1.83 -3.89
CA ALA A 59 -2.53 2.94 -3.47
C ALA A 59 -3.84 2.95 -4.27
N LYS A 60 -4.91 3.44 -3.65
CA LYS A 60 -6.12 3.80 -4.40
C LYS A 60 -5.75 4.82 -5.48
N SER A 61 -6.17 4.57 -6.71
CA SER A 61 -5.96 5.45 -7.85
C SER A 61 -7.26 6.14 -8.27
N VAL A 62 -7.13 7.23 -9.02
CA VAL A 62 -8.29 7.94 -9.57
C VAL A 62 -8.67 7.29 -10.90
N ASP A 63 -9.87 6.72 -10.98
CA ASP A 63 -10.43 6.06 -12.18
C ASP A 63 -11.31 7.01 -13.02
N GLY A 64 -11.44 8.28 -12.60
CA GLY A 64 -12.27 9.30 -13.23
C GLY A 64 -13.76 9.18 -12.89
N LEU A 65 -14.18 8.11 -12.21
CA LEU A 65 -15.53 7.93 -11.72
C LEU A 65 -15.71 8.64 -10.38
N PRO A 66 -16.86 9.27 -10.12
CA PRO A 66 -17.11 9.89 -8.83
C PRO A 66 -17.19 8.81 -7.74
N ARG A 67 -16.25 8.83 -6.79
CA ARG A 67 -16.19 7.93 -5.63
C ARG A 67 -16.22 8.74 -4.35
N ARG A 68 -17.04 8.31 -3.38
CA ARG A 68 -17.15 8.94 -2.06
C ARG A 68 -17.31 7.86 -1.02
N GLU A 69 -16.42 7.82 -0.04
CA GLU A 69 -16.43 6.85 1.04
C GLU A 69 -16.15 7.55 2.38
N LEU A 70 -16.91 7.17 3.40
CA LEU A 70 -16.77 7.62 4.78
C LEU A 70 -16.67 6.39 5.67
N PHE A 71 -15.62 6.32 6.49
CA PHE A 71 -15.39 5.27 7.46
C PHE A 71 -15.36 5.86 8.87
N VAL A 72 -16.08 5.26 9.80
CA VAL A 72 -16.05 5.64 11.22
C VAL A 72 -15.99 4.35 12.05
N SER A 73 -15.05 4.26 12.99
CA SER A 73 -15.02 3.17 13.94
C SER A 73 -14.70 3.63 15.36
N THR A 74 -15.17 2.85 16.33
CA THR A 74 -14.79 2.94 17.72
C THR A 74 -14.45 1.54 18.22
N ASP A 75 -13.41 1.45 19.04
CA ASP A 75 -12.85 0.18 19.50
C ASP A 75 -12.55 0.22 21.01
N ARG A 76 -12.12 -0.93 21.53
CA ARG A 76 -11.60 -1.03 22.90
C ARG A 76 -10.45 -0.04 23.11
N TRP A 77 -10.22 0.34 24.36
CA TRP A 77 -9.22 1.34 24.77
C TRP A 77 -9.46 2.74 24.18
N GLN A 78 -10.72 3.12 23.97
CA GLN A 78 -11.10 4.45 23.46
C GLN A 78 -10.43 4.77 22.11
N ALA A 79 -10.16 3.74 21.31
CA ALA A 79 -9.66 3.94 19.95
C ALA A 79 -10.82 4.44 19.08
N HIS A 80 -10.59 5.52 18.35
CA HIS A 80 -11.55 6.11 17.41
C HIS A 80 -10.85 6.32 16.07
N ASN A 81 -11.46 5.84 14.99
CA ASN A 81 -10.93 6.01 13.64
C ASN A 81 -11.95 6.71 12.75
N LEU A 82 -11.45 7.59 11.88
CA LEU A 82 -12.22 8.30 10.86
C LEU A 82 -11.45 8.22 9.55
N GLY A 83 -12.13 7.83 8.48
CA GLY A 83 -11.60 7.80 7.12
C GLY A 83 -12.54 8.55 6.18
N LEU A 84 -11.95 9.31 5.26
CA LEU A 84 -12.65 10.07 4.22
C LEU A 84 -11.92 9.84 2.90
N ASP A 85 -12.65 9.45 1.87
CA ASP A 85 -12.12 9.26 0.53
C ASP A 85 -13.07 9.90 -0.49
N LEU A 86 -12.49 10.72 -1.36
CA LEU A 86 -13.18 11.49 -2.39
C LEU A 86 -12.36 11.35 -3.68
N GLY A 87 -12.96 10.74 -4.69
CA GLY A 87 -12.38 10.53 -6.01
C GLY A 87 -13.32 11.02 -7.12
N GLY A 88 -12.74 11.33 -8.26
CA GLY A 88 -13.47 11.79 -9.44
C GLY A 88 -12.57 12.56 -10.40
N THR A 89 -13.15 13.11 -11.44
CA THR A 89 -12.44 13.99 -12.36
C THR A 89 -12.40 15.43 -11.85
N LEU A 90 -11.26 16.12 -12.05
CA LEU A 90 -11.11 17.55 -11.78
C LEU A 90 -11.54 18.41 -12.99
N GLN A 91 -11.45 17.87 -14.21
CA GLN A 91 -11.95 18.52 -15.43
C GLN A 91 -12.34 17.47 -16.49
N ASN A 92 -13.35 17.76 -17.32
CA ASN A 92 -13.71 16.93 -18.46
C ASN A 92 -12.70 17.13 -19.60
N GLY A 93 -11.54 16.46 -19.53
CA GLY A 93 -10.54 16.45 -20.61
C GLY A 93 -9.80 17.78 -20.82
N TRP A 94 -8.58 17.69 -21.35
CA TRP A 94 -7.92 18.84 -21.99
C TRP A 94 -8.40 18.88 -23.44
N ALA A 95 -8.74 20.08 -23.92
CA ALA A 95 -8.81 20.34 -25.35
C ALA A 95 -7.41 20.23 -25.97
#